data_AF-A0A7X6SZ09-F1
#
_entry.id   AF-A0A7X6SZ09-F1
#
_cell.length_a   1.000
_cell.length_b   1.000
_cell.length_c   1.000
_cell.angle_alpha   90.00
_cell.angle_beta   90.00
_cell.angle_gamma   90.00
#
_symmetry.space_group_name_H-M   'P 1'
#
loop_
_entity.id
_entity.type
_entity.pdbx_description
1 polymer ?
#
loop_
_entity_poly.entity_id
_entity_poly.type
_entity_poly.pdbx_seq_one_letter_code
_entity_poly.pdbx_strand_id
1 'polypeptide(L)'
;LMEQWNFPETIQIPVKYHHSVDDSPSKYHELSLVVAFSDFLSQKAGLGESWTPRIPMVTRVMEQLGISRDEADNMVEGLKEQKEEIEAFFEVMR
;
A
#
# COMPACT_ATOMS: atom_id res chain seq x y z
N LEU A 1 13.27 -5.63 -11.96
CA LEU A 1 13.01 -4.30 -12.57
C LEU A 1 13.58 -3.16 -11.72
N MET A 2 13.10 -2.92 -10.50
CA MET A 2 13.59 -1.81 -9.66
C MET A 2 15.10 -1.86 -9.36
N GLU A 3 15.65 -3.06 -9.14
CA GLU A 3 17.10 -3.27 -9.01
C GLU A 3 17.86 -2.89 -10.28
N GLN A 4 17.34 -3.25 -11.45
CA GLN A 4 17.94 -2.92 -12.76
C GLN A 4 17.90 -1.41 -13.02
N TRP A 5 16.92 -0.70 -12.45
CA TRP A 5 16.80 0.76 -12.55
C TRP A 5 17.53 1.47 -11.40
N ASN A 6 18.27 0.73 -10.56
CA ASN A 6 19.10 1.25 -9.47
C ASN A 6 18.33 2.14 -8.47
N PHE A 7 17.09 1.75 -8.13
CA PHE A 7 16.34 2.42 -7.06
C PHE A 7 17.05 2.27 -5.71
N PRO A 8 16.85 3.17 -4.74
CA PRO A 8 17.38 2.95 -3.39
C PRO A 8 16.67 1.77 -2.70
N GLU A 9 17.40 1.05 -1.84
CA GLU A 9 16.84 -0.09 -1.06
C GLU A 9 15.62 0.29 -0.22
N THR A 10 15.55 1.56 0.21
CA THR A 10 14.40 2.12 0.95
C THR A 10 13.10 2.11 0.14
N ILE A 11 13.16 1.92 -1.18
CA ILE A 11 12.00 1.72 -2.04
C ILE A 11 11.90 0.25 -2.46
N GLN A 12 13.02 -0.34 -2.88
CA GLN A 12 13.03 -1.71 -3.41
C GLN A 12 12.56 -2.75 -2.39
N ILE A 13 13.11 -2.71 -1.17
CA ILE A 13 12.87 -3.74 -0.16
C ILE A 13 11.42 -3.69 0.35
N PRO A 14 10.83 -2.53 0.69
CA PRO A 14 9.42 -2.46 1.07
C PRO A 14 8.48 -3.02 0.00
N VAL A 15 8.68 -2.65 -1.26
CA VAL A 15 7.88 -3.17 -2.38
C VAL A 15 8.06 -4.67 -2.55
N LYS A 16 9.27 -5.21 -2.35
CA LYS A 16 9.51 -6.65 -2.45
C LYS A 16 8.78 -7.45 -1.36
N TYR A 17 8.69 -6.93 -0.14
CA TYR A 17 8.20 -7.68 1.02
C TYR A 17 6.79 -7.29 1.50
N HIS A 18 6.08 -6.35 0.85
CA HIS A 18 4.77 -5.89 1.34
C HIS A 18 3.69 -6.99 1.44
N HIS A 19 3.77 -8.07 0.66
CA HIS A 19 2.87 -9.22 0.82
C HIS A 19 3.33 -10.24 1.88
N SER A 20 4.55 -10.10 2.40
CA SER A 20 5.18 -10.99 3.38
C SER A 20 6.01 -10.17 4.38
N VAL A 21 5.37 -9.19 5.02
CA VAL A 21 6.02 -8.16 5.86
C VAL A 21 6.85 -8.75 7.01
N ASP A 22 6.46 -9.92 7.52
CA ASP A 22 7.17 -10.64 8.58
C ASP A 22 8.55 -11.13 8.14
N ASP A 23 8.75 -11.34 6.84
CA ASP A 23 10.03 -11.76 6.25
C ASP A 23 10.92 -10.55 5.89
N SER A 24 10.42 -9.32 6.06
CA SER A 24 11.15 -8.09 5.74
C SER A 24 12.32 -7.88 6.72
N PRO A 25 13.51 -7.48 6.24
CA PRO A 25 14.61 -7.10 7.13
C PRO A 25 14.18 -6.00 8.11
N SER A 26 14.62 -6.09 9.37
CA SER A 26 14.16 -5.21 10.45
C SER A 26 14.28 -3.71 10.13
N LYS A 27 15.32 -3.32 9.38
CA LYS A 27 15.56 -1.93 8.92
C LYS A 27 14.44 -1.39 8.02
N TYR A 28 13.75 -2.25 7.28
CA TYR A 28 12.74 -1.88 6.29
C TYR A 28 11.34 -2.37 6.66
N HIS A 29 11.18 -3.02 7.82
CA HIS A 29 9.94 -3.66 8.24
C HIS A 29 8.77 -2.66 8.32
N GLU A 30 8.97 -1.51 8.95
CA GLU A 30 7.95 -0.46 9.04
C GLU A 30 7.52 0.05 7.66
N LEU A 31 8.47 0.28 6.76
CA LEU A 31 8.16 0.68 5.39
C LEU A 31 7.41 -0.42 4.62
N SER A 32 7.77 -1.69 4.83
CA SER A 32 7.01 -2.82 4.26
C SER A 32 5.56 -2.84 4.76
N LEU A 33 5.33 -2.55 6.05
CA LEU A 33 3.98 -2.42 6.62
C LEU A 33 3.20 -1.27 5.97
N VAL A 34 3.83 -0.09 5.80
CA VAL A 34 3.21 1.06 5.15
C VAL A 34 2.81 0.74 3.71
N VAL A 35 3.68 0.10 2.93
CA VAL A 35 3.36 -0.29 1.55
C VAL A 35 2.22 -1.31 1.53
N ALA A 36 2.25 -2.31 2.42
CA ALA A 36 1.20 -3.32 2.52
C ALA A 36 -0.17 -2.70 2.88
N PHE A 37 -0.17 -1.75 3.82
CA PHE A 37 -1.38 -1.04 4.22
C PHE A 37 -1.88 -0.11 3.12
N SER A 38 -0.98 0.56 2.39
CA SER A 38 -1.33 1.44 1.26
C SER A 38 -1.96 0.65 0.11
N ASP A 39 -1.45 -0.56 -0.18
CA ASP A 39 -2.04 -1.49 -1.15
C ASP A 39 -3.48 -1.87 -0.75
N PHE A 40 -3.68 -2.26 0.51
CA PHE A 40 -5.00 -2.54 1.08
C PHE A 40 -5.96 -1.35 0.95
N LEU A 41 -5.54 -0.15 1.35
CA LEU A 41 -6.37 1.06 1.31
C LEU A 41 -6.79 1.39 -0.13
N SER A 42 -5.84 1.34 -1.06
CA SER A 42 -6.08 1.64 -2.48
C SER A 42 -7.07 0.65 -3.10
N GLN A 43 -6.87 -0.65 -2.83
CA GLN A 43 -7.77 -1.70 -3.31
C GLN A 43 -9.17 -1.55 -2.72
N LYS A 44 -9.28 -1.28 -1.41
CA LYS A 44 -10.57 -1.10 -0.73
C LYS A 44 -11.30 0.18 -1.15
N ALA A 45 -10.56 1.23 -1.53
CA ALA A 45 -11.10 2.44 -2.14
C ALA A 45 -11.52 2.25 -3.61
N GLY A 46 -11.18 1.12 -4.24
CA GLY A 46 -11.47 0.88 -5.65
C GLY A 46 -10.64 1.77 -6.58
N LEU A 47 -9.36 1.99 -6.22
CA LEU A 47 -8.37 2.73 -7.00
C LEU A 47 -7.44 1.76 -7.73
N GLY A 48 -7.16 2.04 -9.00
CA GLY A 48 -6.31 1.21 -9.86
C GLY A 48 -6.97 -0.09 -10.34
N GLU A 49 -6.19 -0.91 -11.05
CA GLU A 49 -6.66 -2.21 -11.57
C GLU A 49 -6.15 -3.35 -10.70
N SER A 50 -6.97 -3.76 -9.73
CA SER A 50 -6.68 -4.93 -8.90
C SER A 50 -6.98 -6.21 -9.67
N TRP A 51 -5.93 -6.87 -10.16
CA TRP A 51 -6.03 -8.20 -10.78
C TRP A 51 -6.27 -9.34 -9.78
N THR A 52 -6.29 -9.01 -8.47
CA THR A 52 -6.48 -9.98 -7.39
C THR A 52 -7.84 -9.75 -6.73
N PRO A 53 -8.77 -10.73 -6.72
CA PRO A 53 -10.09 -10.57 -6.11
C PRO A 53 -10.08 -10.71 -4.57
N ARG A 54 -8.93 -11.01 -3.97
CA ARG A 54 -8.79 -11.12 -2.51
C ARG A 54 -8.12 -9.89 -1.95
N ILE A 55 -8.84 -9.20 -1.07
CA ILE A 55 -8.27 -8.18 -0.21
C ILE A 55 -7.30 -8.87 0.76
N PRO A 56 -6.00 -8.48 0.80
CA PRO A 56 -5.04 -9.04 1.74
C PRO A 56 -5.60 -8.95 3.17
N MET A 57 -5.44 -10.03 3.93
CA MET A 57 -5.87 -10.05 5.33
C MET A 57 -4.94 -9.12 6.14
N VAL A 58 -5.34 -7.85 6.25
CA VAL A 58 -4.50 -6.75 6.75
C VAL A 58 -4.54 -6.59 8.28
N THR A 59 -5.32 -7.42 9.01
CA THR A 59 -5.53 -7.28 10.45
C THR A 59 -4.21 -7.18 11.23
N ARG A 60 -3.23 -8.02 10.89
CA ARG A 60 -1.91 -8.01 11.54
C ARG A 60 -1.09 -6.78 11.18
N VAL A 61 -1.15 -6.32 9.92
CA VAL A 61 -0.46 -5.09 9.48
C VAL A 61 -1.02 -3.88 10.22
N MET A 62 -2.34 -3.79 10.33
CA MET A 62 -3.02 -2.74 11.10
C MET A 62 -2.63 -2.77 12.57
N GLU A 63 -2.61 -3.96 13.19
CA GLU A 63 -2.18 -4.12 14.58
C GLU A 63 -0.73 -3.64 14.78
N GLN A 64 0.19 -4.02 13.90
CA GLN A 64 1.60 -3.62 13.97
C GLN A 64 1.80 -2.12 13.71
N LEU A 65 0.94 -1.48 12.91
CA LEU A 65 0.93 -0.04 12.70
C LEU A 65 0.16 0.74 13.78
N GLY A 66 -0.54 0.05 14.69
CA GLY A 66 -1.40 0.68 15.70
C GLY A 66 -2.64 1.38 15.10
N ILE A 67 -3.12 0.93 13.94
CA ILE A 67 -4.24 1.53 13.22
C ILE A 67 -5.51 0.72 13.49
N SER A 68 -6.54 1.40 13.99
CA SER A 68 -7.86 0.80 14.20
C SER A 68 -8.62 0.60 12.90
N ARG A 69 -9.65 -0.24 12.93
CA ARG A 69 -10.55 -0.42 11.77
C ARG A 69 -11.24 0.88 11.37
N ASP A 70 -11.71 1.66 12.35
CA ASP A 70 -12.41 2.91 12.08
C ASP A 70 -11.48 3.95 11.42
N GLU A 71 -10.22 4.03 11.86
CA GLU A 71 -9.22 4.87 11.19
C GLU A 71 -8.96 4.42 9.75
N ALA A 72 -8.81 3.11 9.52
CA ALA A 72 -8.63 2.58 8.18
C ALA A 72 -9.85 2.83 7.28
N ASP A 73 -11.07 2.71 7.82
CA ASP A 73 -12.32 2.99 7.10
C ASP A 73 -12.41 4.49 6.75
N ASN A 74 -12.07 5.38 7.67
CA ASN A 74 -12.02 6.82 7.41
C ASN A 74 -10.99 7.19 6.34
N MET A 75 -9.81 6.55 6.33
CA MET A 75 -8.81 6.74 5.28
C MET A 75 -9.33 6.29 3.91
N VAL A 76 -10.05 5.17 3.85
CA VAL A 76 -10.69 4.70 2.60
C VAL A 76 -11.71 5.69 2.09
N GLU A 77 -12.57 6.24 2.94
CA GLU A 77 -13.55 7.25 2.51
C GLU A 77 -12.84 8.53 2.00
N GLY A 78 -11.80 9.00 2.69
CA GLY A 78 -11.00 10.13 2.22
C GLY A 78 -10.32 9.89 0.87
N LEU A 79 -9.90 8.66 0.58
CA LEU A 79 -9.36 8.27 -0.73
C LEU A 79 -10.44 8.26 -1.83
N LYS A 80 -11.66 7.83 -1.50
CA LYS A 80 -12.79 7.84 -2.45
C LYS A 80 -13.22 9.26 -2.79
N GLU A 81 -13.23 10.17 -1.81
CA GLU A 81 -13.54 11.59 -2.02
C GLU A 81 -12.53 12.25 -2.97
N GLN A 82 -11.26 11.83 -2.92
CA GLN A 82 -10.18 12.34 -3.78
C GLN A 82 -10.00 11.57 -5.09
N LYS A 83 -10.88 10.61 -5.39
CA LYS A 83 -10.71 9.67 -6.50
C LYS A 83 -10.51 10.38 -7.85
N GLU A 84 -11.34 11.37 -8.15
CA GLU A 84 -11.28 12.11 -9.42
C GLU A 84 -9.93 12.84 -9.59
N GLU A 85 -9.42 13.46 -8.53
CA GLU A 85 -8.12 14.15 -8.55
C GLU A 85 -6.95 13.17 -8.73
N ILE A 86 -7.02 12.02 -8.07
CA ILE A 86 -6.03 10.94 -8.19
C ILE A 86 -6.01 10.39 -9.62
N GLU A 87 -7.19 10.10 -10.20
CA GLU A 87 -7.29 9.60 -11.57
C GLU A 87 -6.81 10.63 -12.59
N ALA A 88 -7.17 11.90 -12.42
CA ALA A 88 -6.68 12.99 -13.28
C ALA A 88 -5.15 13.13 -13.25
N PHE A 89 -4.52 12.95 -12.08
CA PHE A 89 -3.06 12.92 -11.99
C PHE A 89 -2.44 11.80 -12.84
N PHE A 90 -3.02 10.60 -12.80
CA PHE A 90 -2.52 9.47 -13.61
C PHE A 90 -2.74 9.67 -15.11
N GLU A 91 -3.79 10.38 -15.53
CA GLU A 91 -4.01 10.71 -16.94
C GLU A 91 -2.91 11.62 -17.50
N VAL A 92 -2.39 12.57 -16.70
CA VAL A 92 -1.29 13.46 -17.12
C VAL A 92 0.05 12.74 -17.19
N MET A 93 0.21 11.65 -16.42
CA MET A 93 1.44 10.86 -16.35
C MET A 93 1.53 9.74 -17.41
N ARG A 94 0.45 9.51 -18.17
CA ARG A 94 0.43 8.56 -19.30
C ARG A 94 1.02 9.19 -20.56
#